data_AF-A0A957QDM8-F1
#
_entry.id   AF-A0A957QDM8-F1
#
_cell.length_a   1.000
_cell.length_b   1.000
_cell.length_c   1.000
_cell.angle_alpha   90.00
_cell.angle_beta   90.00
_cell.angle_gamma   90.00
#
_symmetry.space_group_name_H-M   'P 1'
#
loop_
_entity.id
_entity.type
_entity.pdbx_description
1 polymer ?
#
loop_
_entity_poly.entity_id
_entity_poly.type
_entity_poly.pdbx_seq_one_letter_code
_entity_poly.pdbx_strand_id
1 'polypeptide(L)'
;MNLGTFSVSLAVADLPASRAFYEKLGFEAIDGQPDEGWIILRNGDTHIGLFQKMFEKNILTFNPTDVRAIQAQLKAQGIQLIEEAAPGDGPTHITLLDPDGNPILIDQHPADYEPTPPQ
;
A
#
# COMPACT_ATOMS: atom_id res chain seq x y z
N MET A 1 -16.34 0.25 9.39
CA MET A 1 -14.95 0.11 8.94
C MET A 1 -14.62 1.28 8.02
N ASN A 2 -13.51 1.99 8.23
CA ASN A 2 -12.99 3.01 7.32
C ASN A 2 -11.57 2.57 6.92
N LEU A 3 -11.36 2.28 5.64
CA LEU A 3 -10.09 1.75 5.13
C LEU A 3 -9.10 2.85 4.72
N GLY A 4 -9.50 4.12 4.79
CA GLY A 4 -8.65 5.25 4.43
C GLY A 4 -8.35 5.32 2.94
N THR A 5 -7.14 5.77 2.59
CA THR A 5 -6.72 5.95 1.20
C THR A 5 -6.52 4.60 0.53
N PHE A 6 -6.97 4.47 -0.71
CA PHE A 6 -6.77 3.28 -1.54
C PHE A 6 -5.67 3.54 -2.58
N SER A 7 -4.84 2.53 -2.81
CA SER A 7 -3.91 2.48 -3.94
C SER A 7 -3.74 1.04 -4.44
N VAL A 8 -3.22 0.89 -5.65
CA VAL A 8 -2.70 -0.40 -6.13
C VAL A 8 -1.19 -0.37 -6.04
N SER A 9 -0.61 -1.31 -5.31
CA SER A 9 0.83 -1.57 -5.29
C SER A 9 1.17 -2.53 -6.42
N LEU A 10 1.86 -2.03 -7.44
CA LEU A 10 2.23 -2.74 -8.64
C LEU A 10 3.62 -3.36 -8.50
N ALA A 11 3.69 -4.67 -8.71
CA ALA A 11 4.96 -5.38 -8.82
C ALA A 11 5.57 -5.07 -10.19
N VAL A 12 6.70 -4.35 -10.20
CA VAL A 12 7.37 -3.95 -11.45
C VAL A 12 8.74 -4.63 -11.60
N ALA A 13 9.09 -4.97 -12.83
CA ALA A 13 10.39 -5.56 -13.13
C ALA A 13 11.52 -4.51 -13.23
N ASP A 14 11.17 -3.32 -13.72
CA ASP A 14 12.06 -2.18 -13.93
C ASP A 14 11.33 -0.89 -13.49
N LEU A 15 11.76 -0.34 -12.35
CA LEU A 15 11.16 0.82 -11.71
C LEU A 15 11.33 2.09 -12.55
N PRO A 16 12.54 2.47 -13.03
CA PRO A 16 12.70 3.62 -13.92
C PRO A 16 11.82 3.55 -15.17
N ALA A 17 11.77 2.39 -15.85
CA ALA A 17 10.97 2.24 -17.06
C ALA A 17 9.46 2.37 -16.78
N SER A 18 9.00 1.78 -15.67
CA SER A 18 7.59 1.84 -15.25
C SER A 18 7.19 3.25 -14.84
N ARG A 19 8.02 3.93 -14.05
CA ARG A 19 7.82 5.34 -13.66
C ARG A 19 7.65 6.22 -14.90
N ALA A 20 8.60 6.15 -15.84
CA ALA A 20 8.56 6.93 -17.07
C ALA A 20 7.33 6.64 -17.95
N PHE A 21 6.77 5.43 -17.86
CA PHE A 21 5.50 5.10 -18.51
C PHE A 21 4.31 5.78 -17.84
N TYR A 22 4.19 5.68 -16.51
CA TYR A 22 3.07 6.28 -15.78
C TYR A 22 3.11 7.81 -15.79
N GLU A 23 4.30 8.43 -15.82
CA GLU A 23 4.44 9.88 -15.99
C GLU A 23 3.82 10.37 -17.32
N LYS A 24 3.87 9.56 -18.39
CA LYS A 24 3.18 9.89 -19.66
C LYS A 24 1.66 9.85 -19.56
N LEU A 25 1.14 9.13 -18.57
CA LEU A 25 -0.30 9.10 -18.25
C LEU A 25 -0.70 10.25 -17.30
N GLY A 26 0.22 11.16 -16.98
CA GLY A 26 -0.02 12.31 -16.11
C GLY A 26 0.11 12.00 -14.62
N PHE A 27 0.75 10.90 -14.24
CA PHE A 27 1.09 10.64 -12.84
C PHE A 27 2.34 11.43 -12.43
N GLU A 28 2.33 11.92 -11.20
CA GLU A 28 3.46 12.61 -10.58
C GLU A 28 3.92 11.87 -9.34
N ALA A 29 5.22 11.86 -9.07
CA ALA A 29 5.75 11.26 -7.86
C ALA A 29 5.41 12.11 -6.65
N ILE A 30 4.82 11.50 -5.63
CA ILE A 30 4.43 12.17 -4.38
C ILE A 30 5.20 11.66 -3.16
N ASP A 31 5.76 10.46 -3.25
CA ASP A 31 6.58 9.85 -2.21
C ASP A 31 7.47 8.76 -2.83
N GLY A 32 8.51 8.34 -2.12
CA GLY A 32 9.31 7.20 -2.55
C GLY A 32 10.79 7.29 -2.25
N GLN A 33 11.43 6.12 -2.30
CA GLN A 33 12.88 5.96 -2.28
C GLN A 33 13.26 5.06 -3.47
N PRO A 34 13.51 5.64 -4.65
CA PRO A 34 13.80 4.85 -5.86
C PRO A 34 15.03 3.95 -5.71
N ASP A 35 16.01 4.36 -4.90
CA ASP A 35 17.20 3.57 -4.56
C ASP A 35 16.86 2.33 -3.72
N GLU A 36 15.79 2.39 -2.92
CA GLU A 36 15.22 1.25 -2.20
C GLU A 36 14.19 0.48 -3.04
N GLY A 37 13.97 0.87 -4.30
CA GLY A 37 13.16 0.14 -5.25
C GLY A 37 11.66 0.42 -5.20
N TRP A 38 11.23 1.54 -4.61
CA TRP A 38 9.81 1.91 -4.59
C TRP A 38 9.52 3.40 -4.80
N ILE A 39 8.34 3.70 -5.36
CA ILE A 39 7.84 5.08 -5.54
C ILE A 39 6.31 5.09 -5.53
N ILE A 40 5.72 6.14 -4.97
CA ILE A 40 4.27 6.39 -4.99
C ILE A 40 3.98 7.51 -5.98
N LEU A 41 3.04 7.24 -6.88
CA LEU A 41 2.61 8.16 -7.91
C LEU A 41 1.13 8.51 -7.76
N ARG A 42 0.77 9.74 -8.13
CA ARG A 42 -0.60 10.26 -8.05
C ARG A 42 -1.01 10.95 -9.34
N ASN A 43 -2.26 10.75 -9.76
CA ASN A 43 -2.96 11.54 -10.77
C ASN A 43 -4.38 11.86 -10.29
N GLY A 44 -4.65 13.11 -9.94
CA GLY A 44 -5.93 13.51 -9.33
C GLY A 44 -6.15 12.77 -8.01
N ASP A 45 -7.22 12.00 -7.90
CA ASP A 45 -7.48 11.17 -6.71
C ASP A 45 -6.90 9.74 -6.82
N THR A 46 -6.34 9.39 -7.98
CA THR A 46 -5.82 8.05 -8.25
C THR A 46 -4.39 7.92 -7.73
N HIS A 47 -4.14 6.87 -6.95
CA HIS A 47 -2.83 6.55 -6.39
C HIS A 47 -2.37 5.16 -6.84
N ILE A 48 -1.11 5.06 -7.22
CA ILE A 48 -0.42 3.78 -7.47
C ILE A 48 0.94 3.79 -6.80
N GLY A 49 1.37 2.64 -6.29
CA GLY A 49 2.75 2.43 -5.88
C GLY A 49 3.45 1.51 -6.85
N LEU A 50 4.69 1.79 -7.22
CA LEU A 50 5.53 0.90 -8.01
C LEU A 50 6.61 0.32 -7.10
N PHE A 51 6.70 -1.00 -7.04
CA PHE A 51 7.62 -1.70 -6.15
C PHE A 51 8.39 -2.77 -6.94
N GLN A 52 9.71 -2.64 -6.96
CA GLN A 52 10.58 -3.53 -7.72
C GLN A 52 11.09 -4.66 -6.83
N LYS A 53 10.81 -5.92 -7.23
CA LYS A 53 11.30 -7.15 -6.58
C LYS A 53 10.92 -7.31 -5.10
N MET A 54 9.87 -6.63 -4.63
CA MET A 54 9.40 -6.74 -3.24
C MET A 54 8.34 -7.83 -3.04
N PHE A 55 7.52 -8.08 -4.07
CA PHE A 55 6.45 -9.08 -4.04
C PHE A 55 6.13 -9.53 -5.48
N GLU A 56 5.46 -10.69 -5.60
CA GLU A 56 5.23 -11.33 -6.90
C GLU A 56 3.93 -10.87 -7.60
N LYS A 57 2.92 -10.48 -6.83
CA LYS A 57 1.59 -10.11 -7.32
C LYS A 57 1.24 -8.69 -6.88
N ASN A 58 0.49 -7.98 -7.72
CA ASN A 58 -0.06 -6.68 -7.35
C ASN A 58 -0.93 -6.79 -6.09
N ILE A 59 -0.93 -5.74 -5.28
CA ILE A 59 -1.59 -5.71 -3.99
C ILE A 59 -2.60 -4.56 -3.96
N LEU A 60 -3.79 -4.84 -3.44
CA LEU A 60 -4.77 -3.83 -3.07
C LEU A 60 -4.37 -3.24 -1.72
N THR A 61 -3.98 -1.98 -1.69
CA THR A 61 -3.41 -1.36 -0.49
C THR A 61 -4.38 -0.31 0.06
N PHE A 62 -4.65 -0.41 1.36
CA PHE A 62 -5.50 0.51 2.10
C PHE A 62 -4.74 1.12 3.27
N ASN A 63 -4.83 2.44 3.45
CA ASN A 63 -4.12 3.15 4.49
C ASN A 63 -5.07 3.81 5.51
N PRO A 64 -5.59 3.04 6.49
CA PRO A 64 -6.44 3.57 7.56
C PRO A 64 -5.62 4.17 8.71
N THR A 65 -6.30 4.86 9.61
CA THR A 65 -5.69 5.42 10.82
C THR A 65 -5.51 4.40 11.97
N ASP A 66 -6.21 3.26 11.93
CA ASP A 66 -6.16 2.23 12.97
C ASP A 66 -6.36 0.82 12.38
N VAL A 67 -5.24 0.15 12.08
CA VAL A 67 -5.23 -1.23 11.56
C VAL A 67 -5.70 -2.24 12.60
N ARG A 68 -5.43 -2.04 13.89
CA ARG A 68 -5.77 -3.01 14.95
C ARG A 68 -7.28 -3.09 15.16
N ALA A 69 -7.98 -1.96 15.09
CA ALA A 69 -9.44 -1.93 15.12
C ALA A 69 -10.05 -2.66 13.91
N ILE A 70 -9.44 -2.52 12.72
CA ILE A 70 -9.87 -3.23 11.51
C ILE A 70 -9.62 -4.73 11.63
N GLN A 71 -8.43 -5.14 12.08
CA GLN A 71 -8.10 -6.54 12.38
C GLN A 71 -9.15 -7.18 13.30
N ALA A 72 -9.51 -6.52 14.39
CA ALA A 72 -10.52 -7.03 15.32
C ALA A 72 -11.89 -7.21 14.64
N GLN A 73 -12.34 -6.24 13.83
CA GLN A 73 -13.59 -6.33 13.08
C GLN A 73 -13.57 -7.46 12.04
N LEU A 74 -12.47 -7.64 11.31
CA LEU A 74 -12.30 -8.69 10.32
C LEU A 74 -12.33 -10.08 10.97
N LYS A 75 -11.59 -10.27 12.07
CA LYS A 75 -11.58 -11.54 12.82
C LYS A 75 -12.96 -11.86 13.40
N ALA A 76 -13.70 -10.85 13.89
CA ALA A 76 -15.07 -11.03 14.36
C ALA A 76 -16.04 -11.47 13.24
N GLN A 77 -15.72 -11.16 11.99
CA GLN A 77 -16.47 -11.58 10.80
C GLN A 77 -15.98 -12.90 10.20
N GLY A 78 -15.02 -13.58 10.85
CA GLY A 78 -14.49 -14.86 10.38
C GLY A 78 -13.49 -14.75 9.22
N ILE A 79 -12.98 -13.55 8.92
CA ILE A 79 -11.93 -13.36 7.93
C ILE A 79 -10.60 -13.82 8.51
N GLN A 80 -9.90 -14.68 7.76
CA GLN A 80 -8.56 -15.13 8.10
C GLN A 80 -7.52 -14.13 7.61
N LEU A 81 -6.56 -13.80 8.46
CA LEU A 81 -5.41 -12.96 8.13
C LEU A 81 -4.19 -13.86 7.91
N ILE A 82 -3.38 -13.49 6.92
CA ILE A 82 -2.06 -14.12 6.69
C ILE A 82 -1.05 -13.56 7.68
N GLU A 83 -1.08 -12.24 7.86
CA GLU A 83 -0.24 -11.53 8.81
C GLU A 83 -1.12 -10.66 9.70
N GLU A 84 -0.87 -10.75 11.00
CA GLU A 84 -1.60 -10.01 12.03
C GLU A 84 -0.75 -8.89 12.62
N ALA A 85 -1.40 -7.78 12.93
CA ALA A 85 -0.78 -6.65 13.61
C ALA A 85 -0.41 -7.05 15.04
N ALA A 86 0.85 -6.81 15.42
CA ALA A 86 1.32 -7.00 16.78
C ALA A 86 0.64 -6.01 17.75
N PRO A 87 0.46 -6.37 19.04
CA PRO A 87 -0.02 -5.43 20.05
C PRO A 87 0.91 -4.22 20.19
N GLY A 88 0.36 -3.06 20.55
CA GLY A 88 1.12 -1.84 20.82
C GLY A 88 0.50 -0.60 20.19
N ASP A 89 1.26 0.49 20.24
CA ASP A 89 0.90 1.79 19.70
C ASP A 89 1.92 2.16 18.61
N GLY A 90 1.45 2.54 17.43
CA GLY A 90 2.31 2.90 16.29
C GLY A 90 1.99 2.17 14.99
N PRO A 91 2.76 2.48 13.92
CA PRO A 91 2.59 1.91 12.58
C PRO A 91 2.56 0.39 12.61
N THR A 92 1.66 -0.19 11.82
CA THR A 92 1.49 -1.63 11.73
C THR A 92 0.66 -1.96 10.50
N HIS A 93 0.73 -3.20 10.05
CA HIS A 93 -0.03 -3.66 8.92
C HIS A 93 -0.65 -5.04 9.18
N ILE A 94 -1.61 -5.39 8.34
CA ILE A 94 -2.14 -6.74 8.21
C ILE A 94 -2.19 -7.12 6.74
N THR A 95 -2.08 -8.42 6.47
CA THR A 95 -2.25 -8.96 5.13
C THR A 95 -3.31 -10.05 5.13
N LEU A 96 -4.06 -10.11 4.03
CA LEU A 96 -5.09 -11.11 3.80
C LEU A 96 -5.25 -11.37 2.31
N LEU A 97 -5.99 -12.43 1.99
CA LEU A 97 -6.44 -12.72 0.64
C LEU A 97 -7.97 -12.60 0.59
N ASP A 98 -8.47 -12.10 -0.52
CA ASP A 98 -9.88 -12.25 -0.85
C ASP A 98 -10.17 -13.70 -1.32
N PRO A 99 -11.45 -14.05 -1.60
CA PRO A 99 -11.82 -15.39 -2.05
C PRO A 99 -11.14 -15.87 -3.34
N ASP A 100 -10.66 -14.95 -4.19
CA ASP A 100 -10.02 -15.25 -5.47
C ASP A 100 -8.48 -15.24 -5.37
N GLY A 101 -7.93 -15.01 -4.17
CA GLY A 101 -6.49 -15.00 -3.93
C GLY A 101 -5.81 -13.68 -4.32
N ASN A 102 -6.57 -12.58 -4.41
CA ASN A 102 -6.00 -11.24 -4.57
C ASN A 102 -5.39 -10.78 -3.24
N PRO A 103 -4.10 -10.37 -3.23
CA PRO A 103 -3.46 -9.83 -2.04
C PRO A 103 -4.08 -8.49 -1.63
N ILE A 104 -4.40 -8.37 -0.34
CA ILE A 104 -4.82 -7.13 0.30
C ILE A 104 -3.82 -6.81 1.41
N LEU A 105 -3.31 -5.58 1.39
CA LEU A 105 -2.50 -4.99 2.44
C LEU A 105 -3.31 -3.86 3.08
N ILE A 106 -3.43 -3.88 4.40
CA ILE A 106 -3.97 -2.75 5.16
C ILE A 106 -2.83 -2.25 6.03
N ASP A 107 -2.31 -1.08 5.70
CA ASP A 107 -1.06 -0.55 6.25
C ASP A 107 -1.27 0.83 6.89
N GLN A 108 -0.92 0.93 8.17
CA GLN A 108 -1.06 2.14 8.95
C GLN A 108 0.27 2.90 8.99
N HIS A 109 0.27 4.10 8.43
CA HIS A 109 1.39 5.04 8.54
C HIS A 109 1.48 5.69 9.94
N PRO A 110 2.63 6.30 10.28
CA PRO A 110 2.72 7.24 11.39
C PRO A 110 1.66 8.35 11.31
N ALA A 111 1.20 8.85 12.46
CA ALA A 111 0.15 9.88 12.50
C ALA A 111 0.57 11.21 11.86
N ASP A 112 1.88 11.48 11.83
CA ASP A 112 2.54 12.64 11.25
C ASP A 112 3.13 12.37 9.87
N TYR A 113 2.72 11.27 9.22
CA TYR A 113 3.19 10.96 7.88
C TYR A 113 2.77 12.02 6.87
N GLU A 114 3.76 12.61 6.21
CA GLU A 114 3.59 13.52 5.09
C GLU A 114 4.36 12.98 3.86
N PRO A 115 3.70 12.73 2.72
CA PRO A 115 4.35 12.30 1.49
C PRO A 115 5.45 13.28 1.08
N THR A 116 6.66 12.78 0.82
CA THR A 116 7.79 13.61 0.40
C THR A 116 8.25 13.19 -0.99
N PRO A 117 8.01 13.99 -2.04
CA PRO A 117 8.43 13.63 -3.39
C PRO A 117 9.94 13.36 -3.44
N PRO A 118 10.39 12.26 -4.09
CA PRO A 118 11.81 11.98 -4.24
C PRO A 118 12.49 13.08 -5.07
N GLN A 119 13.71 13.44 -4.67
CA GLN A 119 14.55 14.41 -5.39
C GLN A 119 15.01 13.89 -6.76
#